data_AF-A0A2L2YPC2-F1
#
_entry.id   AF-A0A2L2YPC2-F1
#
_cell.length_a   1.000
_cell.length_b   1.000
_cell.length_c   1.000
_cell.angle_alpha   90.00
_cell.angle_beta   90.00
_cell.angle_gamma   90.00
#
_symmetry.space_group_name_H-M   'P 1'
#
loop_
_entity.id
_entity.type
_entity.pdbx_description
1 polymer ?
#
loop_
_entity_poly.entity_id
_entity_poly.type
_entity_poly.pdbx_seq_one_letter_code
_entity_poly.pdbx_strand_id
1 'polypeptide(L)'
;KNAPSIQEMMEEYDEPILKPLLDVKATTFAAPMSFTLEFPFEPNEYFTNSVLTKVYGLKCVPDPEDVFSFEGPEIVIAKGCTIDWKIGTNVPVKTIKKKQKHKSRGAVRTVTKPVQNVSFFNFFSPPAVTANIEEMDEETHYILNNDFVVGYLLNDRVIPHAVLFFSGEFMVVVVYDE
;
A
#
# COMPACT_ATOMS: atom_id res chain seq x y z
N LYS A 1 -7.58 -11.33 -5.62
CA LYS A 1 -8.20 -11.42 -6.98
C LYS A 1 -9.66 -11.03 -6.97
N ASN A 2 -10.54 -11.70 -6.22
CA ASN A 2 -11.98 -11.34 -6.19
C ASN A 2 -12.32 -10.11 -5.30
N ALA A 3 -11.35 -9.21 -5.10
CA ALA A 3 -11.50 -7.98 -4.35
C ALA A 3 -11.03 -6.85 -5.27
N PRO A 4 -11.93 -6.07 -5.89
CA PRO A 4 -11.60 -5.15 -6.98
C PRO A 4 -10.43 -4.20 -6.67
N SER A 5 -10.49 -3.49 -5.54
CA SER A 5 -9.45 -2.53 -5.13
C SER A 5 -8.08 -3.18 -4.93
N ILE A 6 -8.02 -4.45 -4.48
CA ILE A 6 -6.76 -5.18 -4.36
C ILE A 6 -6.29 -5.68 -5.73
N GLN A 7 -7.23 -6.13 -6.57
CA GLN A 7 -6.92 -6.60 -7.93
C GLN A 7 -6.31 -5.48 -8.78
N GLU A 8 -6.79 -4.24 -8.63
CA GLU A 8 -6.26 -3.06 -9.33
C GLU A 8 -4.80 -2.73 -8.97
N MET A 9 -4.32 -3.22 -7.82
CA MET A 9 -2.92 -3.06 -7.42
C MET A 9 -2.00 -4.17 -7.93
N MET A 10 -2.56 -5.26 -8.43
CA MET A 10 -1.80 -6.45 -8.83
C MET A 10 -1.53 -6.44 -10.32
N GLU A 11 -0.27 -6.73 -10.67
CA GLU A 11 0.15 -6.97 -12.06
C GLU A 11 0.37 -8.47 -12.31
N GLU A 12 0.42 -8.88 -13.59
CA GLU A 12 0.60 -10.30 -13.96
C GLU A 12 1.86 -10.93 -13.35
N TYR A 13 2.95 -10.15 -13.22
CA TYR A 13 4.19 -10.63 -12.61
C TYR A 13 4.15 -10.70 -11.08
N ASP A 14 3.16 -10.10 -10.42
CA ASP A 14 3.00 -10.23 -8.96
C ASP A 14 2.41 -11.60 -8.60
N GLU A 15 1.62 -12.21 -9.49
CA GLU A 15 0.98 -13.49 -9.25
C GLU A 15 1.92 -14.63 -8.84
N PRO A 16 3.03 -14.91 -9.54
CA PRO A 16 3.93 -15.97 -9.13
C PRO A 16 4.69 -15.64 -7.82
N ILE A 17 4.86 -14.36 -7.49
CA ILE A 17 5.48 -13.90 -6.23
C ILE A 17 4.52 -14.08 -5.04
N LEU A 18 3.21 -13.95 -5.27
CA LEU A 18 2.16 -14.17 -4.28
C LEU A 18 1.78 -15.64 -4.10
N LYS A 19 2.15 -16.52 -5.04
CA LYS A 19 1.85 -17.96 -4.97
C LYS A 19 2.34 -18.67 -3.69
N PRO A 20 3.53 -18.39 -3.12
CA PRO A 20 4.00 -18.97 -1.87
C PRO A 20 3.47 -18.24 -0.61
N LEU A 21 2.48 -17.35 -0.73
CA LEU A 21 1.82 -16.71 0.41
C LEU A 21 0.99 -17.76 1.16
N LEU A 22 1.27 -17.93 2.45
CA LEU A 22 0.62 -18.93 3.29
C LEU A 22 -0.69 -18.44 3.89
N ASP A 23 -0.71 -17.18 4.32
CA ASP A 23 -1.81 -16.59 5.07
C ASP A 23 -1.75 -15.06 4.97
N VAL A 24 -2.83 -14.39 5.37
CA VAL A 24 -2.84 -12.95 5.62
C VAL A 24 -3.52 -12.73 6.97
N LYS A 25 -2.75 -12.25 7.93
CA LYS A 25 -3.22 -12.04 9.30
C LYS A 25 -3.37 -10.57 9.59
N ALA A 26 -4.36 -10.23 10.41
CA ALA A 26 -4.51 -8.89 10.96
C ALA A 26 -4.53 -8.95 12.49
N THR A 27 -3.76 -8.05 13.10
CA THR A 27 -3.78 -7.84 14.55
C THR A 27 -4.12 -6.38 14.82
N THR A 28 -5.21 -6.13 15.54
CA THR A 28 -5.67 -4.78 15.92
C THR A 28 -5.34 -4.51 17.39
N PHE A 29 -4.87 -3.30 17.67
CA PHE A 29 -4.54 -2.79 18.99
C PHE A 29 -5.40 -1.55 19.28
N ALA A 30 -5.95 -1.45 20.49
CA ALA A 30 -6.85 -0.35 20.84
C ALA A 30 -6.14 0.88 21.44
N ALA A 31 -4.92 0.72 21.96
CA ALA A 31 -4.20 1.78 22.67
C ALA A 31 -2.67 1.71 22.44
N PRO A 32 -2.10 2.51 21.52
CA PRO A 32 -2.80 3.39 20.56
C PRO A 32 -3.58 2.58 19.52
N MET A 33 -4.65 3.18 18.96
CA MET A 33 -5.45 2.53 17.91
C MET A 33 -4.57 2.27 16.69
N SER A 34 -4.40 0.99 16.34
CA SER A 34 -3.55 0.58 15.22
C SER A 34 -3.92 -0.83 14.77
N PHE A 35 -3.52 -1.19 13.56
CA PHE A 35 -3.54 -2.59 13.14
C PHE A 35 -2.33 -2.93 12.30
N THR A 36 -1.89 -4.19 12.39
CA THR A 36 -0.78 -4.73 11.61
C THR A 36 -1.28 -5.88 10.76
N LEU A 37 -0.99 -5.82 9.47
CA LEU A 37 -1.18 -6.89 8.51
C LEU A 37 0.14 -7.66 8.35
N GLU A 38 0.08 -8.98 8.46
CA GLU A 38 1.21 -9.88 8.30
C GLU A 38 0.95 -10.87 7.16
N PHE A 39 1.92 -10.99 6.27
CA PHE A 39 1.88 -11.83 5.08
C PHE A 39 3.00 -12.86 5.18
N PRO A 40 2.78 -13.99 5.88
CA PRO A 40 3.76 -15.08 5.93
C PRO A 40 3.91 -15.78 4.57
N PHE A 41 5.15 -16.00 4.16
CA PHE A 41 5.50 -16.71 2.92
C PHE A 41 6.33 -17.96 3.23
N GLU A 42 6.14 -18.99 2.40
CA GLU A 42 7.13 -20.07 2.31
C GLU A 42 8.46 -19.56 1.74
N PRO A 43 9.58 -20.27 2.00
CA PRO A 43 10.82 -20.04 1.29
C PRO A 43 10.59 -20.03 -0.23
N ASN A 44 10.88 -18.91 -0.88
CA ASN A 44 10.58 -18.69 -2.29
C ASN A 44 11.79 -18.14 -3.06
N GLU A 45 11.68 -18.02 -4.37
CA GLU A 45 12.77 -17.58 -5.24
C GLU A 45 12.94 -16.05 -5.31
N TYR A 46 12.00 -15.27 -4.75
CA TYR A 46 11.91 -13.83 -4.97
C TYR A 46 12.57 -13.00 -3.88
N PHE A 47 12.35 -13.32 -2.61
CA PHE A 47 12.91 -12.58 -1.48
C PHE A 47 13.24 -13.51 -0.30
N THR A 48 13.99 -13.01 0.68
CA THR A 48 14.39 -13.79 1.87
C THR A 48 13.48 -13.61 3.08
N ASN A 49 12.58 -12.61 3.06
CA ASN A 49 11.63 -12.37 4.15
C ASN A 49 10.69 -13.56 4.33
N SER A 50 10.53 -14.03 5.57
CA SER A 50 9.51 -15.03 5.91
C SER A 50 8.14 -14.40 6.13
N VAL A 51 8.09 -13.11 6.49
CA VAL A 51 6.85 -12.35 6.72
C VAL A 51 7.06 -10.94 6.19
N LEU A 52 6.14 -10.47 5.36
CA LEU A 52 6.02 -9.05 5.02
C LEU A 52 4.98 -8.39 5.93
N THR A 53 5.23 -7.17 6.39
CA THR A 53 4.36 -6.49 7.37
C THR A 53 3.93 -5.12 6.90
N LYS A 54 2.68 -4.77 7.16
CA LYS A 54 2.14 -3.42 6.98
C LYS A 54 1.43 -2.96 8.24
N VAL A 55 1.81 -1.79 8.76
CA VAL A 55 1.32 -1.22 10.02
C VAL A 55 0.59 0.08 9.74
N TYR A 56 -0.60 0.21 10.30
CA TYR A 56 -1.37 1.45 10.33
C TYR A 56 -1.62 1.89 11.75
N GLY A 57 -1.40 3.18 12.02
CA GLY A 57 -1.78 3.85 13.26
C GLY A 57 -2.89 4.85 12.96
N LEU A 58 -3.90 4.88 13.81
CA LEU A 58 -5.11 5.67 13.63
C LEU A 58 -5.33 6.62 14.81
N LYS A 59 -5.72 7.84 14.50
CA LYS A 59 -6.29 8.79 15.46
C LYS A 59 -7.81 8.68 15.36
N CYS A 60 -8.42 8.08 16.38
CA CYS A 60 -9.87 7.87 16.45
C CYS A 60 -10.55 8.70 17.53
N VAL A 61 -9.84 9.66 18.11
CA VAL A 61 -10.35 10.55 19.17
C VAL A 61 -10.33 11.98 18.62
N PRO A 62 -11.46 12.73 18.73
CA PRO A 62 -11.50 14.13 18.35
C PRO A 62 -10.47 14.95 19.12
N ASP A 63 -9.97 16.01 18.49
CA ASP A 63 -9.17 17.00 19.21
C ASP A 63 -10.07 17.75 20.20
N PRO A 64 -9.77 17.79 21.51
CA PRO A 64 -10.55 18.57 22.46
C PRO A 64 -10.61 20.06 22.14
N GLU A 65 -9.58 20.60 21.48
CA GLU A 65 -9.51 22.02 21.10
C GLU A 65 -10.24 22.31 19.78
N ASP A 66 -10.50 21.26 18.98
CA ASP A 66 -11.24 21.35 17.71
C ASP A 66 -12.06 20.09 17.45
N VAL A 67 -13.16 19.94 18.21
CA VAL A 67 -13.99 18.72 18.17
C VAL A 67 -14.68 18.56 16.81
N PHE A 68 -14.87 19.65 16.06
CA PHE A 68 -15.60 19.63 14.79
C PHE A 68 -14.73 19.22 13.59
N SER A 69 -13.40 19.21 13.71
CA SER A 69 -12.51 18.70 12.66
C SER A 69 -12.44 17.18 12.59
N PHE A 70 -13.07 16.46 13.52
CA PHE A 70 -13.10 15.01 13.48
C PHE A 70 -14.08 14.49 12.42
N GLU A 71 -13.54 14.11 11.27
CA GLU A 71 -14.30 13.51 10.16
C GLU A 71 -14.28 11.97 10.19
N GLY A 72 -13.64 11.36 11.19
CA GLY A 72 -13.50 9.92 11.33
C GLY A 72 -12.06 9.50 11.69
N PRO A 73 -11.75 8.19 11.65
CA PRO A 73 -10.39 7.70 11.88
C PRO A 73 -9.39 8.31 10.89
N GLU A 74 -8.40 9.03 11.40
CA GLU A 74 -7.34 9.66 10.62
C GLU A 74 -6.07 8.80 10.66
N ILE A 75 -5.40 8.64 9.52
CA ILE A 75 -4.16 7.86 9.42
C ILE A 75 -3.00 8.70 9.96
N VAL A 76 -2.41 8.29 11.07
CA VAL A 76 -1.21 8.95 11.65
C VAL A 76 0.08 8.18 11.37
N ILE A 77 -0.03 6.89 11.06
CA ILE A 77 1.10 6.03 10.70
C ILE A 77 0.68 5.15 9.53
N ALA A 78 1.50 5.10 8.49
CA ALA A 78 1.48 4.08 7.45
C ALA A 78 2.92 3.61 7.25
N LYS A 79 3.21 2.36 7.63
CA LYS A 79 4.57 1.81 7.60
C LYS A 79 4.55 0.41 7.04
N GLY A 80 5.24 0.18 5.93
CA GLY A 80 5.51 -1.17 5.45
C GLY A 80 6.84 -1.72 5.94
N CYS A 81 7.39 -2.69 5.21
CA CYS A 81 8.68 -3.30 5.49
C CYS A 81 9.55 -3.32 4.23
N THR A 82 10.87 -3.29 4.44
CA THR A 82 11.83 -3.55 3.36
C THR A 82 11.69 -5.00 2.89
N ILE A 83 11.53 -5.17 1.58
CA ILE A 83 11.55 -6.50 0.95
C ILE A 83 12.98 -6.78 0.49
N ASP A 84 13.55 -7.85 1.01
CA ASP A 84 14.91 -8.31 0.73
C ASP A 84 14.91 -9.18 -0.53
N TRP A 85 14.72 -8.53 -1.68
CA TRP A 85 14.70 -9.18 -2.99
C TRP A 85 16.02 -9.91 -3.27
N LYS A 86 15.91 -11.13 -3.80
CA LYS A 86 17.06 -11.86 -4.35
C LYS A 86 17.54 -11.18 -5.64
N ILE A 87 18.76 -11.53 -6.04
CA ILE A 87 19.41 -10.89 -7.19
C ILE A 87 18.60 -11.18 -8.46
N GLY A 88 18.16 -10.12 -9.14
CA GLY A 88 17.47 -10.21 -10.44
C GLY A 88 15.99 -10.60 -10.38
N THR A 89 15.40 -10.69 -9.19
CA THR A 89 14.00 -11.10 -8.99
C THR A 89 13.10 -9.96 -8.51
N ASN A 90 13.66 -8.75 -8.41
CA ASN A 90 12.90 -7.57 -8.04
C ASN A 90 11.89 -7.18 -9.13
N VAL A 91 10.79 -6.54 -8.70
CA VAL A 91 9.80 -5.96 -9.60
C VAL A 91 10.51 -5.09 -10.66
N PRO A 92 10.17 -5.24 -11.95
CA PRO A 92 10.83 -4.48 -13.00
C PRO A 92 10.70 -2.97 -12.76
N VAL A 93 11.76 -2.21 -13.00
CA VAL A 93 11.76 -0.74 -12.87
C VAL A 93 11.72 -0.12 -14.26
N LYS A 94 10.73 0.72 -14.56
CA LYS A 94 10.67 1.49 -15.80
C LYS A 94 11.70 2.61 -15.76
N THR A 95 12.56 2.73 -16.76
CA THR A 95 13.48 3.86 -16.85
C THR A 95 12.93 4.96 -17.76
N ILE A 96 12.59 6.12 -17.19
CA ILE A 96 12.15 7.30 -17.96
C ILE A 96 13.36 8.14 -18.34
N LYS A 97 13.53 8.42 -19.64
CA LYS A 97 14.58 9.31 -20.17
C LYS A 97 14.05 10.74 -20.28
N LYS A 98 14.43 11.62 -19.34
CA LYS A 98 14.05 13.05 -19.37
C LYS A 98 15.19 13.88 -19.97
N LYS A 99 14.91 14.58 -21.08
CA LYS A 99 15.88 15.51 -21.67
C LYS A 99 15.90 16.79 -20.84
N GLN A 100 17.04 17.11 -20.24
CA GLN A 100 17.30 18.38 -19.57
C GLN A 100 18.10 19.29 -20.50
N LYS A 101 17.63 20.52 -20.69
CA LYS A 101 18.34 21.56 -21.44
C LYS A 101 18.92 22.56 -20.45
N HIS A 102 20.23 22.75 -20.48
CA HIS A 102 20.90 23.72 -19.63
C HIS A 102 20.52 25.15 -20.05
N LYS A 103 19.90 25.92 -19.13
CA LYS A 103 19.32 27.25 -19.43
C LYS A 103 20.33 28.24 -20.03
N SER A 104 21.60 28.21 -19.63
CA SER A 104 22.62 29.15 -20.12
C SER A 104 23.50 28.64 -21.25
N ARG A 105 23.63 27.31 -21.43
CA ARG A 105 24.67 26.71 -22.31
C ARG A 105 24.08 25.95 -23.50
N GLY A 106 22.75 25.85 -23.59
CA GLY A 106 22.03 25.19 -24.69
C GLY A 106 22.19 23.66 -24.78
N ALA A 107 23.17 23.08 -24.08
CA ALA A 107 23.45 21.65 -24.07
C ALA A 107 22.26 20.85 -23.51
N VAL A 108 21.87 19.81 -24.25
CA VAL A 108 20.80 18.87 -23.87
C VAL A 108 21.45 17.59 -23.35
N ARG A 109 21.22 17.26 -22.08
CA ARG A 109 21.60 15.97 -21.48
C ARG A 109 20.35 15.14 -21.27
N THR A 110 20.40 13.87 -21.67
CA THR A 110 19.36 12.90 -21.31
C THR A 110 19.66 12.34 -19.93
N VAL A 111 18.78 12.59 -18.97
CA VAL A 111 18.84 12.01 -17.63
C VAL A 111 17.86 10.84 -17.57
N THR A 112 18.37 9.65 -17.30
CA THR A 112 17.53 8.47 -17.09
C THR A 112 17.15 8.42 -15.61
N LYS A 113 15.86 8.46 -15.28
CA LYS A 113 15.34 8.27 -13.93
C LYS A 113 14.63 6.91 -13.84
N PRO A 114 15.00 6.02 -12.93
CA PRO A 114 14.21 4.84 -12.61
C PRO A 114 12.88 5.29 -11.99
N VAL A 115 11.78 4.70 -12.46
CA VAL A 115 10.43 4.82 -11.94
C VAL A 115 9.96 3.42 -11.65
N GLN A 116 9.57 3.17 -10.41
CA GLN A 116 9.07 1.88 -9.98
C GLN A 116 7.81 1.53 -10.79
N ASN A 117 7.73 0.30 -11.30
CA ASN A 117 6.48 -0.13 -11.91
C ASN A 117 5.39 -0.25 -10.86
N VAL A 118 4.14 -0.17 -11.32
CA VAL A 118 2.98 -0.56 -10.52
C VAL A 118 3.17 -2.01 -10.08
N SER A 119 2.99 -2.31 -8.80
CA SER A 119 3.10 -3.67 -8.28
C SER A 119 2.41 -3.70 -6.93
N PHE A 120 1.79 -4.83 -6.62
CA PHE A 120 1.22 -5.08 -5.31
C PHE A 120 2.25 -4.85 -4.19
N PHE A 121 3.52 -5.21 -4.43
CA PHE A 121 4.58 -5.09 -3.43
C PHE A 121 4.96 -3.64 -3.09
N ASN A 122 4.51 -2.66 -3.88
CA ASN A 122 4.61 -1.24 -3.52
C ASN A 122 3.78 -0.92 -2.26
N PHE A 123 2.78 -1.74 -1.93
CA PHE A 123 2.01 -1.67 -0.69
C PHE A 123 2.90 -1.73 0.57
N PHE A 124 4.07 -2.37 0.50
CA PHE A 124 5.02 -2.43 1.61
C PHE A 124 5.99 -1.24 1.66
N SER A 125 5.86 -0.28 0.73
CA SER A 125 6.65 0.95 0.66
C SER A 125 5.74 2.18 0.55
N PRO A 126 4.83 2.41 1.52
CA PRO A 126 3.95 3.57 1.47
C PRO A 126 4.77 4.88 1.54
N PRO A 127 4.23 6.00 1.02
CA PRO A 127 4.78 7.32 1.29
C PRO A 127 4.88 7.58 2.81
N ALA A 128 5.82 8.45 3.21
CA ALA A 128 5.92 8.84 4.61
C ALA A 128 4.71 9.70 5.01
N VAL A 129 4.04 9.33 6.10
CA VAL A 129 3.03 10.18 6.73
C VAL A 129 3.75 11.34 7.42
N THR A 130 3.50 12.57 6.99
CA THR A 130 4.03 13.76 7.63
C THR A 130 3.15 14.15 8.82
N ALA A 131 3.73 14.84 9.81
CA ALA A 131 2.98 15.28 10.98
C ALA A 131 1.89 16.32 10.64
N ASN A 132 2.02 16.99 9.50
CA ASN A 132 1.01 17.90 8.98
C ASN A 132 0.47 17.34 7.66
N ILE A 133 -0.71 16.73 7.72
CA ILE A 133 -1.38 16.12 6.56
C ILE A 133 -1.90 17.21 5.60
N GLU A 134 -2.26 18.39 6.13
CA GLU A 134 -2.72 19.54 5.34
C GLU A 134 -1.62 20.15 4.46
N GLU A 135 -0.34 19.95 4.81
CA GLU A 135 0.81 20.39 4.00
C GLU A 135 1.24 19.34 2.96
N MET A 136 0.62 18.17 2.95
CA MET A 136 0.90 17.14 1.95
C MET A 136 0.35 17.56 0.60
N ASP A 137 1.12 17.29 -0.46
CA ASP A 137 0.61 17.46 -1.82
C ASP A 137 -0.55 16.47 -2.09
N GLU A 138 -1.50 16.90 -2.93
CA GLU A 138 -2.72 16.15 -3.24
C GLU A 138 -2.44 14.73 -3.77
N GLU A 139 -1.34 14.54 -4.51
CA GLU A 139 -0.95 13.23 -5.06
C GLU A 139 -0.53 12.28 -3.94
N THR A 140 0.32 12.73 -3.02
CA THR A 140 0.73 11.91 -1.87
C THR A 140 -0.46 11.60 -0.95
N HIS A 141 -1.35 12.57 -0.72
CA HIS A 141 -2.57 12.36 0.07
C HIS A 141 -3.47 11.29 -0.56
N TYR A 142 -3.70 11.37 -1.88
CA TYR A 142 -4.47 10.38 -2.62
C TYR A 142 -3.86 8.97 -2.53
N ILE A 143 -2.53 8.85 -2.66
CA ILE A 143 -1.82 7.57 -2.55
C ILE A 143 -1.99 6.96 -1.15
N LEU A 144 -1.81 7.74 -0.09
CA LEU A 144 -1.98 7.27 1.28
C LEU A 144 -3.42 6.86 1.58
N ASN A 145 -4.40 7.62 1.09
CA ASN A 145 -5.80 7.28 1.28
C ASN A 145 -6.14 5.96 0.58
N ASN A 146 -5.73 5.78 -0.68
CA ASN A 146 -5.96 4.53 -1.40
C ASN A 146 -5.24 3.34 -0.72
N ASP A 147 -4.01 3.56 -0.27
CA ASP A 147 -3.22 2.57 0.49
C ASP A 147 -3.97 2.13 1.76
N PHE A 148 -4.53 3.07 2.52
CA PHE A 148 -5.31 2.78 3.70
C PHE A 148 -6.63 2.07 3.40
N VAL A 149 -7.37 2.50 2.37
CA VAL A 149 -8.62 1.83 1.95
C VAL A 149 -8.35 0.34 1.69
N VAL A 150 -7.24 0.01 1.05
CA VAL A 150 -6.84 -1.38 0.80
C VAL A 150 -6.46 -2.10 2.10
N GLY A 151 -5.66 -1.45 2.96
CA GLY A 151 -5.30 -2.01 4.27
C GLY A 151 -6.52 -2.29 5.15
N TYR A 152 -7.48 -1.37 5.17
CA TYR A 152 -8.75 -1.50 5.87
C TYR A 152 -9.61 -2.61 5.26
N LEU A 153 -9.73 -2.68 3.93
CA LEU A 153 -10.46 -3.74 3.23
C LEU A 153 -9.91 -5.12 3.58
N LEU A 154 -8.59 -5.27 3.66
CA LEU A 154 -7.94 -6.50 4.09
C LEU A 154 -8.34 -6.88 5.52
N ASN A 155 -8.19 -5.93 6.45
CA ASN A 155 -8.47 -6.13 7.88
C ASN A 155 -9.94 -6.45 8.16
N ASP A 156 -10.86 -5.65 7.61
CA ASP A 156 -12.28 -5.65 7.97
C ASP A 156 -13.12 -6.63 7.12
N ARG A 157 -12.72 -6.86 5.86
CA ARG A 157 -13.54 -7.62 4.91
C ARG A 157 -12.87 -8.90 4.45
N VAL A 158 -11.68 -8.81 3.86
CA VAL A 158 -11.05 -9.96 3.20
C VAL A 158 -10.64 -11.02 4.19
N ILE A 159 -9.92 -10.67 5.26
CA ILE A 159 -9.42 -11.65 6.23
C ILE A 159 -10.58 -12.36 6.95
N PRO A 160 -11.60 -11.66 7.48
CA PRO A 160 -12.74 -12.33 8.14
C PRO A 160 -13.59 -13.20 7.20
N HIS A 161 -13.61 -12.90 5.90
CA HIS A 161 -14.44 -13.58 4.90
C HIS A 161 -13.62 -14.24 3.78
N ALA A 162 -12.39 -14.67 4.08
CA ALA A 162 -11.42 -15.09 3.08
C ALA A 162 -11.95 -16.19 2.14
N VAL A 163 -12.75 -17.13 2.68
CA VAL A 163 -13.37 -18.21 1.90
C VAL A 163 -14.38 -17.68 0.88
N LEU A 164 -15.17 -16.66 1.24
CA LEU A 164 -16.17 -16.06 0.35
C LEU A 164 -15.50 -15.24 -0.77
N PHE A 165 -14.42 -14.55 -0.44
CA PHE A 165 -13.58 -13.91 -1.46
C PHE A 165 -12.91 -14.96 -2.34
N PHE A 166 -12.44 -16.08 -1.79
CA PHE A 166 -11.84 -17.15 -2.58
C PHE A 166 -12.84 -17.80 -3.54
N SER A 167 -14.06 -18.12 -3.08
CA SER A 167 -15.13 -18.69 -3.90
C SER A 167 -15.72 -17.69 -4.90
N GLY A 168 -15.54 -16.39 -4.67
CA GLY A 168 -16.14 -15.32 -5.47
C GLY A 168 -17.61 -15.05 -5.12
N GLU A 169 -18.12 -15.63 -4.03
CA GLU A 169 -19.50 -15.47 -3.56
C GLU A 169 -19.70 -14.17 -2.77
N PHE A 170 -18.61 -13.52 -2.35
CA PHE A 170 -18.69 -12.22 -1.68
C PHE A 170 -19.06 -11.12 -2.69
N MET A 171 -20.34 -10.75 -2.73
CA MET A 171 -20.76 -9.54 -3.44
C MET A 171 -20.44 -8.32 -2.57
N VAL A 172 -19.45 -7.53 -2.99
CA VAL A 172 -19.34 -6.15 -2.50
C VAL A 172 -20.55 -5.41 -3.06
N VAL A 173 -21.62 -5.29 -2.27
CA VAL A 173 -22.71 -4.37 -2.57
C VAL A 173 -22.11 -2.98 -2.47
N VAL A 174 -21.73 -2.40 -3.61
CA VAL A 174 -21.43 -0.98 -3.72
C VAL A 174 -22.75 -0.26 -3.46
N VAL A 175 -22.98 0.10 -2.20
CA VAL A 175 -24.00 1.08 -1.86
C VAL A 175 -23.41 2.41 -2.32
N TYR A 176 -23.88 2.89 -3.47
CA TYR A 176 -23.71 4.30 -3.82
C TYR A 176 -24.66 5.06 -2.89
N ASP A 177 -24.12 5.82 -1.94
CA ASP A 177 -24.88 6.91 -1.35
C ASP A 177 -25.03 7.99 -2.44
N GLU A 178 -26.28 8.30 -2.79
CA GLU A 178 -26.68 9.46 -3.62
C GLU A 178 -26.56 10.77 -2.84
#